data_AF-A0A355BKC9-F1
#
_entry.id   AF-A0A355BKC9-F1
#
_cell.length_a   1.000
_cell.length_b   1.000
_cell.length_c   1.000
_cell.angle_alpha   90.00
_cell.angle_beta   90.00
_cell.angle_gamma   90.00
#
_symmetry.space_group_name_H-M   'P 1'
#
loop_
_entity.id
_entity.type
_entity.pdbx_description
1 polymer ?
#
loop_
_entity_poly.entity_id
_entity_poly.type
_entity_poly.pdbx_seq_one_letter_code
_entity_poly.pdbx_strand_id
1 'polypeptide(L)'
;AALGIAAHETGHALQHNVGYAPLAIRNAIVPIAQLGSTLALPLFMAGFILSWPSLADIGILFFLAAVVFQIATLPVEFDASSRAIAMLGDGNYLSQQEIGPARAVLQAAALTYVAAAATAIAQLLRLVMLRRSRD
;
A
#
# COMPACT_ATOMS: atom_id res chain seq x y z
N ALA A 1 -6.05 17.94 12.72
CA ALA A 1 -5.33 17.33 11.59
C ALA A 1 -3.90 16.93 11.98
N ALA A 2 -3.00 17.89 12.27
CA ALA A 2 -1.58 17.60 12.59
C ALA A 2 -1.40 16.58 13.74
N LEU A 3 -2.17 16.70 14.80
CA LEU A 3 -2.15 15.77 15.94
C LEU A 3 -2.53 14.33 15.55
N GLY A 4 -3.48 14.15 14.63
CA GLY A 4 -3.87 12.84 14.11
C GLY A 4 -2.75 12.19 13.29
N ILE A 5 -2.05 12.96 12.47
CA ILE A 5 -0.90 12.47 11.71
C ILE A 5 0.24 12.08 12.66
N ALA A 6 0.56 12.92 13.65
CA ALA A 6 1.58 12.60 14.64
C ALA A 6 1.26 11.30 15.41
N ALA A 7 -0.02 11.11 15.78
CA ALA A 7 -0.47 9.88 16.42
C ALA A 7 -0.43 8.66 15.48
N HIS A 8 -0.68 8.84 14.18
CA HIS A 8 -0.55 7.78 13.17
C HIS A 8 0.90 7.34 13.00
N GLU A 9 1.84 8.28 12.88
CA GLU A 9 3.27 7.98 12.83
C GLU A 9 3.77 7.33 14.13
N THR A 10 3.25 7.77 15.28
CA THR A 10 3.51 7.10 16.57
C THR A 10 2.94 5.69 16.59
N GLY A 11 1.81 5.45 15.91
CA GLY A 11 1.23 4.13 15.70
C GLY A 11 2.17 3.20 14.94
N HIS A 12 2.82 3.69 13.89
CA HIS A 12 3.87 2.93 13.18
C HIS A 12 5.09 2.65 14.06
N ALA A 13 5.54 3.61 14.86
CA ALA A 13 6.61 3.40 15.81
C ALA A 13 6.25 2.32 16.85
N LEU A 14 5.00 2.31 17.33
CA LEU A 14 4.51 1.29 18.25
C LEU A 14 4.42 -0.08 17.57
N GLN A 15 3.93 -0.16 16.33
CA GLN A 15 3.93 -1.39 15.53
C GLN A 15 5.34 -1.98 15.43
N HIS A 16 6.34 -1.13 15.19
CA HIS A 16 7.74 -1.56 15.14
C HIS A 16 8.20 -2.10 16.49
N ASN A 17 7.93 -1.36 17.57
CA ASN A 17 8.33 -1.74 18.92
C ASN A 17 7.71 -3.08 19.39
N VAL A 18 6.45 -3.35 19.05
CA VAL A 18 5.76 -4.59 19.44
C VAL A 18 5.97 -5.75 18.46
N GLY A 19 6.78 -5.57 17.41
CA GLY A 19 7.03 -6.61 16.41
C GLY A 19 5.78 -6.99 15.61
N TYR A 20 4.95 -6.01 15.23
CA TYR A 20 3.72 -6.23 14.48
C TYR A 20 4.02 -6.93 13.15
N ALA A 21 3.60 -8.19 13.01
CA ALA A 21 4.01 -9.05 11.90
C ALA A 21 3.70 -8.47 10.50
N PRO A 22 2.55 -7.83 10.24
CA PRO A 22 2.30 -7.18 8.95
C PRO A 22 3.31 -6.07 8.61
N LEU A 23 3.77 -5.30 9.60
CA LEU A 23 4.81 -4.28 9.38
C LEU A 23 6.15 -4.95 9.01
N ALA A 24 6.50 -6.06 9.67
CA ALA A 24 7.71 -6.82 9.34
C ALA A 24 7.65 -7.38 7.91
N ILE A 25 6.51 -7.96 7.51
CA ILE A 25 6.28 -8.44 6.15
C ILE A 25 6.44 -7.28 5.16
N ARG A 26 5.72 -6.18 5.37
CA ARG A 26 5.78 -4.97 4.53
C ARG A 26 7.22 -4.52 4.35
N ASN A 27 8.00 -4.43 5.43
CA ASN A 27 9.39 -3.98 5.38
C ASN A 27 10.31 -4.96 4.63
N ALA A 28 10.09 -6.27 4.77
CA ALA A 28 10.89 -7.29 4.07
C ALA A 28 10.70 -7.25 2.54
N ILE A 29 9.51 -6.89 2.07
CA ILE A 29 9.19 -6.87 0.63
C ILE A 29 9.44 -5.52 -0.05
N VAL A 30 9.73 -4.44 0.71
CA VAL A 30 10.07 -3.10 0.15
C VAL A 30 11.08 -3.16 -1.01
N PRO A 31 12.27 -3.80 -0.88
CA PRO A 31 13.26 -3.78 -1.97
C PRO A 31 12.75 -4.48 -3.23
N ILE A 32 11.98 -5.56 -3.06
CA ILE A 32 11.39 -6.32 -4.17
C ILE A 32 10.30 -5.47 -4.84
N ALA A 33 9.48 -4.77 -4.06
CA ALA A 33 8.43 -3.89 -4.56
C ALA A 33 8.98 -2.68 -5.33
N GLN A 34 10.11 -2.12 -4.86
CA GLN A 34 10.81 -1.02 -5.53
C GLN A 34 11.34 -1.47 -6.90
N LEU A 35 12.06 -2.60 -6.94
CA LEU A 35 12.52 -3.19 -8.21
C LEU A 35 11.33 -3.52 -9.12
N GLY A 36 10.29 -4.14 -8.56
CA GLY A 36 9.02 -4.43 -9.21
C GLY A 36 8.45 -3.22 -9.93
N SER A 37 8.26 -2.12 -9.20
CA SER A 37 7.66 -0.89 -9.70
C SER A 37 8.53 -0.19 -10.75
N THR A 38 9.85 -0.14 -10.53
CA THR A 38 10.78 0.54 -11.46
C THR A 38 10.93 -0.21 -12.78
N LEU A 39 10.98 -1.55 -12.74
CA LEU A 39 11.24 -2.36 -13.94
C LEU A 39 9.97 -2.83 -14.66
N ALA A 40 8.82 -2.88 -13.99
CA ALA A 40 7.56 -3.36 -14.57
C ALA A 40 7.22 -2.68 -15.91
N LEU A 41 7.13 -1.36 -15.93
CA LEU A 41 6.70 -0.62 -17.12
C LEU A 41 7.74 -0.69 -18.25
N PRO A 42 9.05 -0.46 -18.02
CA PRO A 42 10.06 -0.61 -19.06
C PRO A 42 10.11 -2.01 -19.66
N LEU A 43 10.07 -3.07 -18.84
CA LEU A 43 10.10 -4.45 -19.31
C LEU A 43 8.82 -4.81 -20.08
N PHE A 44 7.66 -4.42 -19.57
CA PHE A 44 6.40 -4.63 -20.27
C PHE A 44 6.38 -3.92 -21.62
N MET A 45 6.74 -2.63 -21.65
CA MET A 45 6.73 -1.82 -22.88
C MET A 45 7.77 -2.31 -23.88
N ALA A 46 8.96 -2.71 -23.44
CA ALA A 46 9.98 -3.29 -24.31
C ALA A 46 9.50 -4.63 -24.91
N GLY A 47 8.97 -5.54 -24.08
CA GLY A 47 8.41 -6.80 -24.54
C GLY A 47 7.22 -6.60 -25.49
N PHE A 48 6.41 -5.59 -25.22
CA PHE A 48 5.33 -5.18 -26.10
C PHE A 48 5.91 -4.67 -27.43
N ILE A 49 6.66 -3.57 -27.46
CA ILE A 49 7.13 -2.94 -28.70
C ILE A 49 7.97 -3.90 -29.57
N LEU A 50 8.80 -4.74 -28.96
CA LEU A 50 9.68 -5.68 -29.67
C LEU A 50 8.98 -6.99 -30.05
N SER A 51 7.68 -7.13 -29.78
CA SER A 51 6.92 -8.39 -29.99
C SER A 51 7.61 -9.59 -29.34
N TRP A 52 8.09 -9.41 -28.11
CA TRP A 52 8.75 -10.43 -27.30
C TRP A 52 7.90 -10.78 -26.07
N PRO A 53 6.97 -11.76 -26.18
CA PRO A 53 5.96 -12.02 -25.15
C PRO A 53 6.54 -12.36 -23.78
N SER A 54 7.62 -13.17 -23.74
CA SER A 54 8.24 -13.54 -22.46
C SER A 54 8.84 -12.34 -21.73
N LEU A 55 9.33 -11.32 -22.43
CA LEU A 55 9.83 -10.09 -21.80
C LEU A 55 8.68 -9.27 -21.20
N ALA A 56 7.53 -9.23 -21.89
CA ALA A 56 6.32 -8.61 -21.35
C ALA A 56 5.78 -9.35 -20.12
N ASP A 57 5.82 -10.68 -20.12
CA ASP A 57 5.43 -11.52 -18.98
C ASP A 57 6.33 -11.26 -17.75
N ILE A 58 7.65 -11.06 -17.97
CA ILE A 58 8.55 -10.63 -16.89
C ILE A 58 8.13 -9.25 -16.36
N GLY A 59 7.79 -8.29 -17.23
CA GLY A 59 7.26 -6.99 -16.79
C GLY A 59 6.01 -7.09 -15.92
N ILE A 60 5.07 -7.98 -16.29
CA ILE A 60 3.87 -8.28 -15.49
C ILE A 60 4.24 -8.89 -14.14
N LEU A 61 5.21 -9.81 -14.10
CA LEU A 61 5.69 -10.42 -12.85
C LEU A 61 6.31 -9.38 -11.91
N PHE A 62 7.11 -8.44 -12.44
CA PHE A 62 7.63 -7.33 -11.66
C PHE A 62 6.50 -6.42 -11.15
N PHE A 63 5.48 -6.15 -11.96
CA PHE A 63 4.33 -5.36 -11.53
C PHE A 63 3.51 -6.05 -10.43
N LEU A 64 3.40 -7.38 -10.48
CA LEU A 64 2.74 -8.16 -9.44
C LEU A 64 3.39 -7.95 -8.06
N ALA A 65 4.72 -7.81 -8.00
CA ALA A 65 5.41 -7.49 -6.74
C ALA A 65 4.95 -6.14 -6.15
N ALA A 66 4.71 -5.13 -6.99
CA ALA A 66 4.16 -3.85 -6.56
C ALA A 66 2.71 -3.98 -6.05
N VAL A 67 1.89 -4.81 -6.70
CA VAL A 67 0.51 -5.10 -6.23
C VAL A 67 0.52 -5.79 -4.86
N VAL A 68 1.37 -6.81 -4.70
CA VAL A 68 1.53 -7.53 -3.42
C VAL A 68 1.95 -6.58 -2.31
N PHE A 69 2.87 -5.66 -2.58
CA PHE A 69 3.29 -4.64 -1.63
C PHE A 69 2.14 -3.74 -1.17
N GLN A 70 1.32 -3.28 -2.11
CA GLN A 70 0.19 -2.42 -1.79
C GLN A 70 -0.84 -3.16 -0.92
N ILE A 71 -1.11 -4.43 -1.19
CA ILE A 71 -2.01 -5.26 -0.37
C ILE A 71 -1.43 -5.51 1.02
N ALA A 72 -0.14 -5.87 1.11
CA ALA A 72 0.55 -6.12 2.38
C ALA A 72 0.65 -4.87 3.26
N THR A 73 0.57 -3.67 2.66
CA THR A 73 0.58 -2.39 3.39
C THR A 73 -0.77 -2.07 4.03
N LEU A 74 -1.89 -2.58 3.51
CA LEU A 74 -3.23 -2.25 4.03
C LEU A 74 -3.40 -2.52 5.54
N PRO A 75 -3.06 -3.70 6.07
CA PRO A 75 -3.23 -3.97 7.50
C PRO A 75 -2.41 -3.03 8.39
N VAL A 76 -1.22 -2.62 7.91
CA VAL A 76 -0.32 -1.71 8.62
C VAL A 76 -0.98 -0.34 8.80
N GLU A 77 -1.58 0.20 7.74
CA GLU A 77 -2.22 1.53 7.77
C GLU A 77 -3.49 1.55 8.61
N PHE A 78 -4.33 0.50 8.51
CA PHE A 78 -5.55 0.39 9.33
C PHE A 78 -5.24 0.22 10.81
N ASP A 79 -4.24 -0.58 11.17
CA ASP A 79 -3.82 -0.78 12.56
C ASP A 79 -3.18 0.50 13.13
N ALA A 80 -2.35 1.21 12.35
CA ALA A 80 -1.76 2.48 12.77
C ALA A 80 -2.84 3.55 13.05
N SER A 81 -3.83 3.68 12.16
CA SER A 81 -4.98 4.57 12.36
C SER A 81 -5.82 4.20 13.59
N SER A 82 -5.98 2.90 13.86
CA SER A 82 -6.73 2.41 15.04
C SER A 82 -6.00 2.75 16.34
N ARG A 83 -4.66 2.54 16.37
CA ARG A 83 -3.81 2.92 17.51
C ARG A 83 -3.80 4.43 17.73
N ALA A 84 -3.74 5.21 16.66
CA ALA A 84 -3.76 6.67 16.74
C ALA A 84 -5.02 7.18 17.44
N ILE A 85 -6.20 6.66 17.09
CA ILE A 85 -7.45 7.03 17.77
C ILE A 85 -7.45 6.61 19.25
N ALA A 86 -6.95 5.42 19.58
CA ALA A 86 -6.84 4.98 20.96
C ALA A 86 -5.93 5.90 21.77
N MET A 87 -4.72 6.20 21.29
CA MET A 87 -3.77 7.08 21.97
C MET A 87 -4.32 8.50 22.18
N LEU A 88 -5.02 9.05 21.19
CA LEU A 88 -5.60 10.38 21.28
C LEU A 88 -6.80 10.47 22.22
N GLY A 89 -7.62 9.41 22.26
CA GLY A 89 -8.74 9.30 23.20
C GLY A 89 -8.29 9.05 24.64
N ASP A 90 -7.44 8.04 24.85
CA ASP A 90 -6.96 7.62 26.17
C ASP A 90 -6.06 8.69 26.82
N GLY A 91 -5.29 9.41 26.02
CA GLY A 91 -4.44 10.51 26.49
C GLY A 91 -5.17 11.82 26.79
N ASN A 92 -6.51 11.86 26.66
CA ASN A 92 -7.32 13.08 26.76
C ASN A 92 -6.84 14.22 25.83
N TYR A 93 -6.22 13.87 24.70
CA TYR A 93 -5.78 14.83 23.69
C TYR A 93 -6.92 15.29 22.77
N LEU A 94 -7.99 14.50 22.69
CA LEU A 94 -9.24 14.83 22.00
C LEU A 94 -10.41 14.72 22.98
N SER A 95 -11.35 15.65 22.89
CA SER A 95 -12.64 15.52 23.58
C SER A 95 -13.49 14.42 22.93
N GLN A 96 -14.49 13.91 23.65
CA GLN A 96 -15.39 12.87 23.14
C GLN A 96 -16.11 13.27 21.83
N GLN A 97 -16.33 14.56 21.63
CA GLN A 97 -16.97 15.10 20.43
C GLN A 97 -16.00 15.12 19.22
N GLU A 98 -14.68 15.15 19.47
CA GLU A 98 -13.65 15.21 18.43
C GLU A 98 -13.15 13.82 18.00
N ILE A 99 -13.34 12.78 18.82
CA ILE A 99 -12.92 11.40 18.51
C ILE A 99 -13.60 10.87 17.23
N GLY A 100 -14.90 11.11 17.07
CA GLY A 100 -15.66 10.68 15.89
C GLY A 100 -15.11 11.29 14.59
N PRO A 101 -15.04 12.63 14.49
CA PRO A 101 -14.41 13.31 13.35
C PRO A 101 -12.95 12.89 13.10
N ALA A 102 -12.13 12.75 14.14
CA ALA A 102 -10.74 12.31 13.99
C ALA A 102 -10.65 10.89 13.40
N ARG A 103 -11.52 9.97 13.85
CA ARG A 103 -11.61 8.61 13.31
C ARG A 103 -12.00 8.63 11.84
N ALA A 104 -12.96 9.46 11.45
CA ALA A 104 -13.38 9.58 10.06
C ALA A 104 -12.22 10.06 9.15
N VAL A 105 -11.41 11.02 9.61
CA VAL A 105 -10.25 11.50 8.85
C VAL A 105 -9.18 10.42 8.71
N LEU A 106 -8.84 9.70 9.78
CA LEU A 106 -7.85 8.63 9.71
C LEU A 106 -8.33 7.44 8.87
N GLN A 107 -9.62 7.09 8.95
CA GLN A 107 -10.21 6.09 8.06
C GLN A 107 -10.17 6.54 6.60
N ALA A 108 -10.48 7.81 6.31
CA ALA A 108 -10.37 8.36 4.96
C ALA A 108 -8.93 8.30 4.43
N ALA A 109 -7.94 8.56 5.28
CA ALA A 109 -6.52 8.38 4.93
C ALA A 109 -6.20 6.92 4.61
N ALA A 110 -6.64 5.96 5.43
CA ALA A 110 -6.46 4.53 5.17
C ALA A 110 -7.14 4.07 3.85
N LEU A 111 -8.30 4.65 3.51
CA LEU A 111 -8.99 4.37 2.25
C LEU A 111 -8.18 4.81 1.01
N THR A 112 -7.25 5.77 1.13
CA THR A 112 -6.35 6.12 0.02
C THR A 112 -5.44 4.96 -0.35
N TYR A 113 -4.99 4.16 0.62
CA TYR A 113 -4.23 2.94 0.36
C TYR A 113 -5.09 1.85 -0.28
N VAL A 114 -6.37 1.75 0.09
CA VAL A 114 -7.31 0.84 -0.57
C VAL A 114 -7.52 1.23 -2.03
N ALA A 115 -7.71 2.53 -2.30
CA ALA A 115 -7.84 3.03 -3.67
C ALA A 115 -6.57 2.77 -4.49
N ALA A 116 -5.39 2.95 -3.91
CA ALA A 116 -4.12 2.60 -4.55
C ALA A 116 -4.00 1.09 -4.83
N ALA A 117 -4.44 0.23 -3.91
CA ALA A 117 -4.48 -1.23 -4.11
C ALA A 117 -5.40 -1.61 -5.27
N ALA A 118 -6.63 -1.10 -5.26
CA ALA A 118 -7.60 -1.34 -6.32
C ALA A 118 -7.07 -0.86 -7.68
N THR A 119 -6.46 0.33 -7.72
CA THR A 119 -5.85 0.87 -8.94
C THR A 119 -4.72 -0.02 -9.44
N ALA A 120 -3.82 -0.46 -8.56
CA ALA A 120 -2.72 -1.36 -8.92
C ALA A 120 -3.24 -2.69 -9.48
N ILE A 121 -4.27 -3.28 -8.87
CA ILE A 121 -4.92 -4.50 -9.36
C ILE A 121 -5.55 -4.26 -10.74
N ALA A 122 -6.27 -3.16 -10.92
CA ALA A 122 -6.88 -2.82 -12.22
C ALA A 122 -5.82 -2.63 -13.32
N GLN A 123 -4.68 -2.00 -13.01
CA GLN A 123 -3.57 -1.88 -13.96
C GLN A 123 -2.95 -3.25 -14.27
N LEU A 124 -2.78 -4.13 -13.28
CA LEU A 124 -2.26 -5.48 -13.50
C LEU A 124 -3.16 -6.26 -14.47
N LEU A 125 -4.48 -6.22 -14.24
CA LEU A 125 -5.46 -6.83 -15.14
C LEU A 125 -5.37 -6.24 -16.55
N ARG A 126 -5.23 -4.92 -16.67
CA ARG A 126 -5.05 -4.24 -17.95
C ARG A 126 -3.80 -4.75 -18.69
N LEU A 127 -2.65 -4.89 -18.01
CA LEU A 127 -1.42 -5.39 -18.62
C LEU A 127 -1.59 -6.83 -19.13
N VAL A 128 -2.23 -7.70 -18.34
CA VAL A 128 -2.54 -9.08 -18.74
C VAL A 128 -3.46 -9.13 -19.95
N MET A 129 -4.50 -8.27 -20.00
CA MET A 129 -5.40 -8.19 -21.16
C MET A 129 -4.68 -7.71 -22.43
N LEU A 130 -3.82 -6.69 -22.32
CA LEU A 130 -3.03 -6.20 -23.44
C LEU A 130 -2.07 -7.26 -23.97
N ARG A 131 -1.42 -8.02 -23.09
CA ARG A 131 -0.56 -9.15 -23.46
C ARG A 131 -1.33 -10.19 -24.27
N ARG A 132 -2.50 -10.62 -23.76
CA ARG A 132 -3.35 -11.63 -24.42
C ARG A 132 -3.87 -11.18 -25.79
N SER A 133 -4.09 -9.88 -26.00
CA SER A 133 -4.57 -9.36 -27.28
C SER A 133 -3.56 -9.45 -28.44
N ARG A 134 -2.32 -9.85 -28.14
CA ARG A 134 -1.23 -10.00 -29.12
C ARG A 134 -0.80 -11.45 -29.38
N ASP A 135 -1.38 -12.39 -28.65
CA ASP A 135 -1.31 -13.82 -28.96
C ASP A 135 -2.34 -14.14 -30.06
#